data_AF-A0A9X6PSY2-F1
#
_entry.id   AF-A0A9X6PSY2-F1
#
_cell.length_a   1.000
_cell.length_b   1.000
_cell.length_c   1.000
_cell.angle_alpha   90.00
_cell.angle_beta   90.00
_cell.angle_gamma   90.00
#
_symmetry.space_group_name_H-M   'P 1'
#
loop_
_entity.id
_entity.type
_entity.pdbx_description
1 polymer ?
#
loop_
_entity_poly.entity_id
_entity_poly.type
_entity_poly.pdbx_seq_one_letter_code
_entity_poly.pdbx_strand_id
1 'polypeptide(L)'
;MADGLINSVSTHVAEAQQAFPTIHTDIMSGLDAANKISGYKIDTSNVVKNVGNMDGLTTRLKDFGVPPSVVEETIKHATKKPGNKPGLWQYDGKDVRVVLNDNGDVVSVVPNKS
;
A
#
# COMPACT_ATOMS: atom_id res chain seq x y z
N MET A 1 42.86 -49.13 2.09
CA MET A 1 42.93 -48.17 0.95
C MET A 1 41.74 -47.21 0.94
N ALA A 2 40.52 -47.62 1.29
CA ALA A 2 39.34 -46.75 1.36
C ALA A 2 39.38 -45.70 2.51
N ASP A 3 39.80 -46.08 3.72
CA ASP A 3 39.88 -45.17 4.88
C ASP A 3 40.76 -43.93 4.67
N GLY A 4 41.90 -44.09 3.98
CA GLY A 4 42.80 -42.96 3.69
C GLY A 4 42.19 -41.94 2.72
N LEU A 5 41.36 -42.40 1.78
CA LEU A 5 40.65 -41.53 0.85
C LEU A 5 39.54 -40.76 1.55
N ILE A 6 38.78 -41.44 2.43
CA ILE A 6 37.70 -40.82 3.21
C ILE A 6 38.27 -39.70 4.11
N ASN A 7 39.36 -39.98 4.84
CA ASN A 7 39.99 -38.99 5.71
C ASN A 7 40.52 -37.78 4.92
N SER A 8 41.16 -38.02 3.77
CA SER A 8 41.64 -36.93 2.91
C SER A 8 40.49 -36.05 2.41
N VAL A 9 39.40 -36.65 1.92
CA VAL A 9 38.22 -35.90 1.45
C VAL A 9 37.59 -35.11 2.60
N SER A 10 37.47 -35.69 3.80
CA SER A 10 36.94 -34.99 4.98
C SER A 10 37.80 -33.78 5.37
N THR A 11 39.12 -33.89 5.32
CA THR A 11 40.03 -32.75 5.62
C THR A 11 39.83 -31.61 4.62
N HIS A 12 39.80 -31.90 3.32
CA HIS A 12 39.63 -30.87 2.30
C HIS A 12 38.25 -30.18 2.39
N VAL A 13 37.21 -30.91 2.80
CA VAL A 13 35.87 -30.32 3.06
C VAL A 13 35.90 -29.37 4.26
N ALA A 14 36.59 -29.75 5.34
CA ALA A 14 36.73 -28.89 6.52
C ALA A 14 37.53 -27.61 6.22
N GLU A 15 38.60 -27.72 5.44
CA GLU A 15 39.41 -26.58 4.99
C GLU A 15 38.59 -25.62 4.10
N ALA A 16 37.80 -26.16 3.18
CA ALA A 16 36.91 -25.37 2.34
C ALA A 16 35.83 -24.63 3.15
N GLN A 17 35.28 -25.27 4.18
CA GLN A 17 34.32 -24.63 5.10
C GLN A 17 34.98 -23.54 5.95
N GLN A 18 36.24 -23.71 6.36
CA GLN A 18 36.98 -22.71 7.12
C GLN A 18 37.37 -21.49 6.27
N ALA A 19 37.77 -21.71 5.02
CA ALA A 19 38.10 -20.63 4.07
C ALA A 19 36.87 -19.79 3.70
N PHE A 20 35.69 -20.41 3.72
CA PHE A 20 34.43 -19.77 3.35
C PHE A 20 33.34 -20.01 4.41
N PRO A 21 33.51 -19.44 5.63
CA PRO A 21 32.68 -19.78 6.79
C PRO A 21 31.22 -19.37 6.62
N THR A 22 30.93 -18.38 5.78
CA THR A 22 29.57 -17.91 5.53
C THR A 22 28.89 -18.61 4.37
N ILE A 23 29.61 -19.29 3.46
CA ILE A 23 29.00 -19.82 2.23
C ILE A 23 27.90 -20.85 2.52
N HIS A 24 28.08 -21.70 3.53
CA HIS A 24 27.01 -22.61 3.94
C HIS A 24 25.76 -21.85 4.41
N THR A 25 25.94 -20.80 5.21
CA THR A 25 24.87 -19.94 5.73
C THR A 25 24.22 -19.11 4.63
N ASP A 26 25.01 -18.56 3.71
CA ASP A 26 24.57 -17.73 2.59
C ASP A 26 23.73 -18.54 1.60
N ILE A 27 24.13 -19.80 1.32
CA ILE A 27 23.36 -20.73 0.47
C ILE A 27 22.02 -21.09 1.15
N MET A 28 22.05 -21.46 2.42
CA MET A 28 20.83 -21.87 3.14
C MET A 28 19.86 -20.70 3.33
N SER A 29 20.36 -19.51 3.64
CA SER A 29 19.53 -18.30 3.77
C SER A 29 18.98 -17.84 2.41
N GLY A 30 19.76 -17.94 1.34
CA GLY A 30 19.29 -17.69 -0.02
C GLY A 30 18.19 -18.65 -0.46
N LEU A 31 18.31 -19.95 -0.14
CA LEU A 31 17.29 -20.95 -0.41
C LEU A 31 16.02 -20.72 0.42
N ASP A 32 16.15 -20.38 1.71
CA ASP A 32 15.02 -20.01 2.57
C ASP A 32 14.30 -18.77 2.05
N ALA A 33 15.04 -17.74 1.63
CA ALA A 33 14.48 -16.52 1.03
C ALA A 33 13.76 -16.83 -0.29
N ALA A 34 14.34 -17.65 -1.17
CA ALA A 34 13.70 -18.09 -2.41
C ALA A 34 12.42 -18.89 -2.15
N ASN A 35 12.43 -19.79 -1.16
CA ASN A 35 11.27 -20.56 -0.76
C ASN A 35 10.19 -19.70 -0.10
N LYS A 36 10.56 -18.67 0.68
CA LYS A 36 9.61 -17.67 1.20
C LYS A 36 8.98 -16.85 0.09
N ILE A 37 9.72 -16.42 -0.92
CA ILE A 37 9.19 -15.70 -2.08
C ILE A 37 8.28 -16.60 -2.92
N SER A 38 8.65 -17.86 -3.13
CA SER A 38 7.84 -18.83 -3.89
C SER A 38 6.60 -19.28 -3.13
N GLY A 39 6.72 -19.49 -1.81
CA GLY A 39 5.66 -19.89 -0.89
C GLY A 39 4.70 -18.75 -0.55
N TYR A 40 5.19 -17.50 -0.56
CA TYR A 40 4.37 -16.30 -0.75
C TYR A 40 3.97 -16.26 -2.23
N LYS A 41 3.20 -17.27 -2.65
CA LYS A 41 2.65 -17.39 -4.00
C LYS A 41 2.05 -16.03 -4.34
N ILE A 42 2.81 -15.19 -5.04
CA ILE A 42 2.26 -14.16 -5.87
C ILE A 42 1.47 -15.01 -6.84
N ASP A 43 0.17 -15.15 -6.59
CA ASP A 43 -0.73 -15.79 -7.52
C ASP A 43 -0.67 -14.89 -8.75
N THR A 44 0.28 -15.15 -9.64
CA THR A 44 0.54 -14.31 -10.81
C THR A 44 -0.62 -14.39 -11.77
N SER A 45 -1.41 -15.46 -11.70
CA SER A 45 -2.72 -15.57 -12.34
C SER A 45 -3.73 -14.56 -11.77
N ASN A 46 -3.61 -14.12 -10.52
CA ASN A 46 -4.40 -13.04 -9.92
C ASN A 46 -3.68 -11.67 -9.88
N VAL A 47 -2.35 -11.61 -9.94
CA VAL A 47 -1.59 -10.36 -10.04
C VAL A 47 -1.57 -9.82 -11.46
N VAL A 48 -1.49 -10.65 -12.50
CA VAL A 48 -1.68 -10.21 -13.89
C VAL A 48 -3.13 -9.79 -14.15
N LYS A 49 -4.12 -10.42 -13.50
CA LYS A 49 -5.52 -9.90 -13.49
C LYS A 49 -5.63 -8.54 -12.81
N ASN A 50 -4.75 -8.22 -11.84
CA ASN A 50 -4.78 -6.95 -11.11
C ASN A 50 -3.83 -5.87 -11.65
N VAL A 51 -2.83 -6.21 -12.49
CA VAL A 51 -2.01 -5.22 -13.20
C VAL A 51 -2.82 -4.55 -14.33
N GLY A 52 -3.76 -5.27 -14.95
CA GLY A 52 -4.82 -4.68 -15.78
C GLY A 52 -5.94 -3.99 -14.97
N ASN A 53 -5.90 -4.07 -13.64
CA ASN A 53 -6.88 -3.46 -12.72
C ASN A 53 -6.27 -2.29 -11.92
N MET A 54 -5.23 -1.64 -12.45
CA MET A 54 -4.80 -0.30 -12.03
C MET A 54 -5.91 0.76 -12.24
N ASP A 55 -6.96 0.41 -12.97
CA ASP A 55 -8.22 1.14 -13.04
C ASP A 55 -8.90 1.27 -11.67
N GLY A 56 -8.70 0.32 -10.75
CA GLY A 56 -9.26 0.38 -9.39
C GLY A 56 -8.61 1.46 -8.51
N LEU A 57 -7.30 1.70 -8.64
CA LEU A 57 -6.59 2.76 -7.91
C LEU A 57 -6.86 4.14 -8.53
N THR A 58 -6.94 4.20 -9.86
CA THR A 58 -7.28 5.43 -10.59
C THR A 58 -8.75 5.84 -10.35
N THR A 59 -9.66 4.87 -10.23
CA THR A 59 -11.07 5.10 -9.86
C THR A 59 -11.21 5.50 -8.39
N ARG A 60 -10.43 4.91 -7.47
CA ARG A 60 -10.38 5.34 -6.05
C ARG A 60 -9.82 6.74 -5.84
N LEU A 61 -9.05 7.26 -6.78
CA LEU A 61 -8.61 8.66 -6.82
C LEU A 61 -9.66 9.60 -7.45
N LYS A 62 -10.62 9.07 -8.23
CA LYS A 62 -11.84 9.78 -8.63
C LYS A 62 -12.90 9.80 -7.52
N ASP A 63 -12.82 8.88 -6.55
CA ASP A 63 -13.78 8.71 -5.44
C ASP A 63 -13.79 9.82 -4.37
N PHE A 64 -13.16 10.99 -4.63
CA PHE A 64 -13.66 12.23 -4.02
C PHE A 64 -15.03 12.64 -4.58
N GLY A 65 -15.51 12.02 -5.67
CA GLY A 65 -16.91 11.89 -6.14
C GLY A 65 -17.67 13.18 -6.48
N VAL A 66 -17.16 14.30 -5.98
CA VAL A 66 -17.72 15.62 -6.01
C VAL A 66 -16.73 16.44 -6.82
N PRO A 67 -17.12 16.90 -8.00
CA PRO A 67 -16.32 17.85 -8.76
C PRO A 67 -16.03 19.09 -7.91
N PRO A 68 -14.81 19.66 -7.96
CA PRO A 68 -14.49 20.89 -7.23
C PRO A 68 -15.49 22.03 -7.49
N SER A 69 -16.03 22.10 -8.72
CA SER A 69 -17.07 23.06 -9.08
C SER A 69 -18.33 22.93 -8.22
N VAL A 70 -18.76 21.72 -7.87
CA VAL A 70 -19.94 21.48 -7.02
C VAL A 70 -19.68 21.97 -5.59
N VAL A 71 -18.45 21.81 -5.09
CA VAL A 71 -18.05 22.35 -3.78
C VAL A 71 -18.08 23.88 -3.82
N GLU A 72 -17.49 24.50 -4.85
CA GLU A 72 -17.46 25.96 -5.00
C GLU A 72 -18.87 26.57 -5.14
N GLU A 73 -19.72 25.97 -5.98
CA GLU A 73 -21.10 26.43 -6.16
C GLU A 73 -21.90 26.30 -4.86
N THR A 74 -21.69 25.24 -4.10
CA THR A 74 -22.32 25.07 -2.79
C THR A 74 -21.90 26.16 -1.83
N ILE A 75 -20.61 26.50 -1.74
CA ILE A 75 -20.14 27.57 -0.86
C ILE A 75 -20.69 28.95 -1.28
N LYS A 76 -20.83 29.20 -2.60
CA LYS A 76 -21.33 30.47 -3.14
C LYS A 76 -22.84 30.66 -2.96
N HIS A 77 -23.63 29.59 -3.09
CA HIS A 77 -25.08 29.70 -3.24
C HIS A 77 -25.89 29.06 -2.10
N ALA A 78 -25.32 28.12 -1.35
CA ALA A 78 -26.05 27.47 -0.26
C ALA A 78 -26.12 28.35 0.99
N THR A 79 -27.13 28.10 1.81
CA THR A 79 -27.31 28.78 3.09
C THR A 79 -26.19 28.39 4.06
N LYS A 80 -25.44 29.40 4.53
CA LYS A 80 -24.44 29.25 5.60
C LYS A 80 -25.13 29.08 6.95
N LYS A 81 -24.73 28.09 7.73
CA LYS A 81 -25.17 27.90 9.12
C LYS A 81 -24.04 27.46 10.05
N PRO A 82 -24.18 27.66 11.37
CA PRO A 82 -23.20 27.14 12.33
C PRO A 82 -23.04 25.62 12.20
N GLY A 83 -21.80 25.15 12.28
CA GLY A 83 -21.45 23.74 12.35
C GLY A 83 -21.65 23.16 13.76
N ASN A 84 -21.23 21.91 13.94
CA ASN A 84 -21.38 21.18 15.21
C ASN A 84 -20.43 21.65 16.33
N LYS A 85 -19.46 22.51 16.03
CA LYS A 85 -18.49 23.09 16.97
C LYS A 85 -18.28 24.57 16.64
N PRO A 86 -17.90 25.40 17.62
CA PRO A 86 -17.46 26.77 17.37
C PRO A 86 -16.36 26.81 16.31
N GLY A 87 -16.44 27.80 15.42
CA GLY A 87 -15.50 28.00 14.33
C GLY A 87 -15.64 27.03 13.15
N LEU A 88 -16.74 26.25 13.10
CA LEU A 88 -17.14 25.50 11.91
C LEU A 88 -18.40 26.08 11.29
N TRP A 89 -18.44 26.09 9.97
CA TRP A 89 -19.55 26.61 9.17
C TRP A 89 -19.98 25.57 8.16
N GLN A 90 -21.27 25.25 8.14
CA GLN A 90 -21.84 24.27 7.23
C GLN A 90 -22.63 24.96 6.11
N TYR A 91 -22.46 24.45 4.91
CA TYR A 91 -23.19 24.80 3.70
C TYR A 91 -23.89 23.55 3.20
N ASP A 92 -25.23 23.53 3.26
CA ASP A 92 -26.02 22.43 2.71
C ASP A 92 -26.44 22.75 1.27
N GLY A 93 -25.66 22.26 0.32
CA GLY A 93 -26.01 22.28 -1.10
C GLY A 93 -26.96 21.13 -1.44
N LYS A 94 -27.41 21.12 -2.70
CA LYS A 94 -28.25 20.05 -3.24
C LYS A 94 -27.51 18.72 -3.24
N ASP A 95 -26.31 18.71 -3.82
CA ASP A 95 -25.55 17.48 -4.06
C ASP A 95 -24.56 17.17 -2.94
N VAL A 96 -24.14 18.18 -2.18
CA VAL A 96 -23.15 18.03 -1.12
C VAL A 96 -23.42 18.92 0.09
N ARG A 97 -22.94 18.46 1.24
CA ARG A 97 -22.68 19.28 2.42
C ARG A 97 -21.20 19.59 2.51
N VAL A 98 -20.87 20.87 2.65
CA VAL A 98 -19.49 21.34 2.80
C VAL A 98 -19.34 21.98 4.18
N VAL A 99 -18.26 21.67 4.89
CA VAL A 99 -17.92 22.29 6.18
C VAL A 99 -16.60 23.05 6.05
N LEU A 100 -16.62 24.33 6.43
CA LEU A 100 -15.46 25.21 6.48
C LEU A 100 -15.07 25.51 7.94
N ASN A 101 -13.79 25.82 8.17
CA ASN A 101 -13.33 26.43 9.41
C ASN A 101 -13.39 27.98 9.33
N ASP A 102 -13.02 28.69 10.40
CA ASP A 102 -12.98 30.16 10.43
C ASP A 102 -11.93 30.78 9.48
N ASN A 103 -10.90 30.03 9.09
CA ASN A 103 -9.92 30.48 8.10
C ASN A 103 -10.46 30.41 6.66
N GLY A 104 -11.61 29.74 6.46
CA GLY A 104 -12.21 29.51 5.15
C GLY A 104 -11.79 28.20 4.48
N ASP A 105 -11.02 27.34 5.15
CA ASP A 105 -10.60 26.05 4.59
C ASP A 105 -11.73 25.03 4.62
N VAL A 106 -11.86 24.24 3.55
CA VAL A 106 -12.77 23.09 3.52
C VAL A 106 -12.19 21.94 4.35
N VAL A 107 -12.86 21.60 5.46
CA VAL A 107 -12.43 20.54 6.38
C VAL A 107 -13.24 19.25 6.25
N SER A 108 -14.39 19.32 5.58
CA SER A 108 -15.22 18.15 5.26
C SER A 108 -16.09 18.40 4.03
N VAL A 109 -16.16 17.40 3.14
CA VAL A 109 -17.14 17.34 2.04
C VAL A 109 -17.87 16.02 2.16
N VAL A 110 -19.19 16.07 2.30
CA VAL A 110 -20.04 14.90 2.42
C VAL A 110 -21.06 14.95 1.28
N PRO A 111 -21.02 14.01 0.32
CA PRO A 111 -22.06 13.88 -0.68
C PRO A 111 -23.42 13.64 -0.01
N ASN A 112 -24.44 14.37 -0.45
CA ASN A 112 -25.80 14.05 -0.08
C ASN A 112 -26.20 12.82 -0.90
N LYS A 113 -26.63 11.74 -0.23
CA LYS A 113 -27.22 10.62 -0.93
C LYS A 113 -28.60 11.07 -1.44
N SER A 114 -28.79 11.05 -2.76
CA SER A 114 -30.13 11.04 -3.37
C SER A 114 -30.93 9.81 -2.92
#